data_AF-A0A1W1XC30-F1
#
_entry.id   AF-A0A1W1XC30-F1
#
_cell.length_a   1.000
_cell.length_b   1.000
_cell.length_c   1.000
_cell.angle_alpha   90.00
_cell.angle_beta   90.00
_cell.angle_gamma   90.00
#
_symmetry.space_group_name_H-M   'P 1'
#
loop_
_entity.id
_entity.type
_entity.pdbx_description
1 polymer ?
#
loop_
_entity_poly.entity_id
_entity_poly.type
_entity_poly.pdbx_seq_one_letter_code
_entity_poly.pdbx_strand_id
1 'polypeptide(L)' 'MKKIEIEQSSKAFYSGHAGLALVGNLINGYTSLCEQLEKQVPGRPMISHADVVKTYLGLLCLGK' A
#
# COMPACT_ATOMS: atom_id res chain seq x y z
N MET A 1 19.02 5.64 -5.01
CA MET A 1 17.73 4.95 -5.18
C MET A 1 17.55 3.99 -4.02
N LYS A 2 16.38 3.94 -3.38
CA LYS A 2 16.13 2.97 -2.32
C LYS A 2 15.86 1.60 -2.98
N LYS A 3 16.61 0.56 -2.61
CA LYS A 3 16.48 -0.81 -3.15
C LYS A 3 15.58 -1.62 -2.22
N ILE A 4 14.70 -2.42 -2.80
CA ILE A 4 13.90 -3.41 -2.07
C ILE A 4 14.26 -4.78 -2.60
N GLU A 5 14.48 -5.69 -1.67
CA GLU A 5 14.86 -7.07 -1.93
C GLU A 5 13.76 -7.95 -1.38
N ILE A 6 13.08 -8.65 -2.29
CA ILE A 6 12.02 -9.61 -1.96
C ILE A 6 12.64 -10.99 -2.09
N GLU A 7 12.76 -11.68 -0.98
CA GLU A 7 13.35 -13.02 -0.93
C GLU A 7 12.30 -14.03 -0.47
N GLN A 8 12.27 -15.18 -1.14
CA GLN A 8 11.45 -16.29 -0.71
C GLN A 8 12.17 -17.03 0.42
N SER A 9 11.54 -17.10 1.59
CA SER A 9 12.06 -17.87 2.72
C SER A 9 11.57 -19.32 2.66
N SER A 10 12.47 -20.27 2.92
CA SER A 10 12.13 -21.68 3.13
C SER A 10 11.68 -22.00 4.55
N LYS A 11 11.82 -21.05 5.49
CA LYS A 11 11.53 -21.25 6.93
C LYS A 11 10.46 -20.29 7.46
N ALA A 12 10.41 -19.06 6.95
CA ALA A 12 9.46 -18.06 7.44
C ALA A 12 8.07 -18.31 6.84
N PHE A 13 7.09 -18.52 7.72
CA PHE A 13 5.69 -18.55 7.35
C PHE A 13 5.09 -17.15 7.58
N TYR A 14 4.74 -16.47 6.49
CA TYR A 14 4.13 -15.15 6.55
C TYR A 14 2.62 -15.28 6.53
N SER A 15 1.95 -14.68 7.52
CA SER A 15 0.49 -14.59 7.53
C SER A 15 0.02 -13.59 6.46
N GLY A 16 -1.27 -13.64 6.07
CA GLY A 16 -1.84 -12.68 5.11
C GLY A 16 -1.64 -11.20 5.49
N HIS A 17 -1.44 -10.90 6.77
CA HIS A 17 -1.19 -9.55 7.27
C HIS A 17 0.25 -9.06 7.01
N ALA A 18 1.20 -9.96 6.78
CA ALA A 18 2.58 -9.59 6.46
C ALA A 18 2.68 -8.90 5.09
N GLY A 19 1.89 -9.35 4.10
CA GLY A 19 1.79 -8.70 2.80
C GLY A 19 1.23 -7.28 2.90
N LEU A 20 0.19 -7.09 3.71
CA LEU A 20 -0.38 -5.77 4.01
C LEU A 20 0.66 -4.82 4.62
N ALA A 21 1.41 -5.29 5.62
CA ALA A 21 2.45 -4.50 6.27
C ALA A 21 3.58 -4.11 5.31
N LEU A 22 4.01 -5.04 4.44
CA LEU A 22 5.00 -4.76 3.40
C LEU A 22 4.49 -3.66 2.45
N VAL A 23 3.31 -3.85 1.85
CA VAL A 23 2.74 -2.89 0.89
C VAL A 23 2.56 -1.51 1.51
N GLY A 24 2.10 -1.42 2.77
CA GLY A 24 2.03 -0.15 3.50
C GLY A 24 3.38 0.57 3.60
N ASN A 25 4.45 -0.18 3.93
CA ASN A 25 5.81 0.36 3.96
C ASN A 25 6.29 0.82 2.56
N LEU A 26 5.95 0.08 1.51
CA LEU A 26 6.29 0.45 0.13
C LEU A 26 5.65 1.77 -0.26
N ILE A 27 4.34 1.90 -0.04
CA ILE A 27 3.59 3.10 -0.43
C ILE A 27 4.12 4.32 0.29
N ASN A 28 4.30 4.23 1.62
CA ASN A 28 4.71 5.36 2.44
C ASN A 28 6.19 5.72 2.25
N GLY A 29 7.05 4.74 1.97
CA GLY A 29 8.51 4.94 1.93
C GLY A 29 9.09 5.19 0.54
N TYR A 30 8.39 4.77 -0.52
CA TYR A 30 8.94 4.65 -1.88
C TYR A 30 8.06 5.23 -2.98
N THR A 31 6.85 5.71 -2.65
CA THR A 31 5.94 6.28 -3.66
C THR A 31 5.45 7.66 -3.22
N SER A 32 4.98 8.46 -4.19
CA SER A 32 4.19 9.67 -3.96
C SER A 32 2.68 9.42 -4.19
N LEU A 33 2.23 8.17 -4.09
CA LEU A 33 0.88 7.76 -4.48
C LEU A 33 -0.22 8.60 -3.79
N CYS A 34 -0.16 8.75 -2.47
CA CYS A 34 -1.15 9.53 -1.72
C CYS A 34 -1.19 11.00 -2.18
N GLU A 35 -0.01 11.62 -2.35
CA GLU A 35 0.09 13.00 -2.82
C GLU A 35 -0.48 13.16 -4.23
N GLN A 36 -0.18 12.21 -5.13
CA GLN A 36 -0.69 12.23 -6.50
C GLN A 36 -2.20 12.02 -6.54
N LEU A 37 -2.77 11.14 -5.72
CA LEU A 37 -4.21 10.92 -5.66
C LEU A 37 -4.96 12.18 -5.22
N GLU A 38 -4.46 12.89 -4.23
CA GLU A 38 -5.08 14.15 -3.78
C GLU A 38 -4.92 15.30 -4.78
N LYS A 39 -3.86 15.27 -5.62
CA LYS A 39 -3.61 16.31 -6.64
C LYS A 39 -4.35 16.09 -7.95
N GLN A 40 -4.46 14.83 -8.38
CA GLN A 40 -4.93 14.48 -9.72
C GLN A 40 -6.44 14.25 -9.77
N VAL A 41 -7.07 13.86 -8.65
CA VAL A 41 -8.51 13.62 -8.61
C VAL A 41 -9.21 14.94 -8.24
N PRO A 42 -10.04 15.50 -9.15
CA PRO A 42 -10.71 16.76 -8.89
C PRO A 42 -11.82 16.61 -7.84
N GLY A 43 -12.00 17.65 -7.04
CA GLY A 43 -13.03 17.73 -6.01
C GLY A 43 -12.46 17.87 -4.61
N ARG A 44 -13.34 18.07 -3.63
CA ARG A 44 -12.96 18.11 -2.21
C ARG A 44 -13.81 17.08 -1.47
N PRO A 45 -13.38 15.81 -1.46
CA PRO A 45 -14.21 14.75 -0.91
C PRO A 45 -14.26 14.85 0.61
N MET A 46 -15.32 14.28 1.20
CA MET A 46 -15.40 14.14 2.66
C MET A 46 -14.40 13.11 3.20
N ILE A 47 -14.00 12.15 2.35
CA ILE A 47 -13.00 11.11 2.64
C ILE A 47 -11.87 11.27 1.61
N SER A 48 -10.62 11.28 2.07
CA SER A 48 -9.45 11.37 1.18
C SER A 48 -9.49 10.29 0.09
N HIS A 49 -9.13 10.66 -1.14
CA HIS A 49 -8.98 9.72 -2.25
C HIS A 49 -7.92 8.66 -1.91
N ALA A 50 -6.83 9.08 -1.27
CA ALA A 50 -5.80 8.17 -0.79
C ALA A 50 -6.33 7.16 0.23
N ASP A 51 -7.24 7.55 1.13
CA ASP A 51 -7.81 6.62 2.12
C ASP A 51 -8.72 5.56 1.49
N VAL A 52 -9.50 5.93 0.47
CA VAL A 52 -10.30 4.97 -0.30
C VAL A 52 -9.40 3.95 -0.99
N VAL A 53 -8.35 4.41 -1.69
CA VAL A 53 -7.42 3.53 -2.41
C VAL A 53 -6.64 2.64 -1.46
N LYS A 54 -6.13 3.17 -0.34
CA LYS A 54 -5.42 2.36 0.68
C LYS A 54 -6.32 1.29 1.28
N THR A 55 -7.58 1.62 1.56
CA THR A 55 -8.56 0.65 2.08
C THR A 55 -8.77 -0.50 1.09
N TYR A 56 -9.03 -0.16 -0.18
CA TYR A 56 -9.23 -1.17 -1.21
C TYR A 56 -7.98 -2.03 -1.43
N LEU A 57 -6.80 -1.41 -1.50
CA LEU A 57 -5.55 -2.15 -1.63
C LEU A 57 -5.28 -3.05 -0.41
N GLY A 58 -5.67 -2.59 0.78
CA GLY A 58 -5.57 -3.38 1.99
C GLY A 58 -6.42 -4.65 1.94
N LEU A 59 -7.64 -4.56 1.40
CA LEU A 59 -8.50 -5.72 1.15
C LEU A 59 -7.84 -6.70 0.16
N LEU A 60 -7.29 -6.21 -0.95
CA LEU A 60 -6.58 -7.05 -1.92
C LEU A 60 -5.38 -7.76 -1.30
N CYS A 61 -4.60 -7.08 -0.45
CA CYS A 61 -3.46 -7.67 0.25
C CYS A 61 -3.87 -8.80 1.22
N LEU A 62 -5.10 -8.73 1.72
CA LEU A 62 -5.69 -9.75 2.59
C LEU A 62 -6.44 -10.86 1.81
N GLY A 63 -6.42 -10.81 0.47
CA GLY A 63 -7.12 -11.76 -0.39
C GLY A 63 -8.64 -11.64 -0.33
N LYS A 64 -9.16 -10.42 -0.16
CA LYS A 64 -10.59 -10.09 -0.15
C LYS A 64 -11.04 -9.46 -1.46
#